data_AF-A0A930FND0-F1
#
_entry.id   AF-A0A930FND0-F1
#
_cell.length_a   1.000
_cell.length_b   1.000
_cell.length_c   1.000
_cell.angle_alpha   90.00
_cell.angle_beta   90.00
_cell.angle_gamma   90.00
#
_symmetry.space_group_name_H-M   'P 1'
#
loop_
_entity.id
_entity.type
_entity.pdbx_description
1 polymer ?
#
loop_
_entity_poly.entity_id
_entity_poly.type
_entity_poly.pdbx_seq_one_letter_code
_entity_poly.pdbx_strand_id
1 'polypeptide(L)' 'MDVQKIMASLEAKHPGEKEYLQAVHEVLESVHDVYNQHPEFAKAKIIERIVEPDRIHTFRVDWVDDKGEVQSNL' A
#
# COMPACT_ATOMS: atom_id res chain seq x y z
N MET A 1 15.21 -10.55 3.80
CA MET A 1 13.96 -9.83 4.09
C MET A 1 12.98 -10.89 4.52
N ASP A 2 12.28 -10.69 5.62
CA ASP A 2 11.26 -11.63 6.05
C ASP A 2 9.90 -11.15 5.53
N VAL A 3 9.49 -11.68 4.37
CA VAL A 3 8.25 -11.28 3.68
C VAL A 3 7.03 -11.56 4.57
N GLN A 4 6.99 -12.73 5.22
CA GLN A 4 5.87 -13.14 6.06
C GLN A 4 5.69 -12.19 7.26
N LYS A 5 6.80 -11.79 7.88
CA LYS A 5 6.76 -10.81 8.97
C LYS A 5 6.27 -9.43 8.52
N ILE A 6 6.69 -8.98 7.34
CA ILE A 6 6.26 -7.68 6.78
C ILE A 6 4.76 -7.73 6.45
N MET A 7 4.30 -8.79 5.79
CA MET A 7 2.89 -8.98 5.45
C MET A 7 2.01 -9.03 6.69
N ALA A 8 2.38 -9.79 7.73
CA ALA A 8 1.62 -9.84 8.98
C ALA A 8 1.51 -8.45 9.63
N SER A 9 2.55 -7.63 9.56
CA SER A 9 2.51 -6.25 10.05
C SER A 9 1.63 -5.33 9.20
N LEU A 10 1.58 -5.54 7.88
CA LEU A 10 0.76 -4.74 6.96
C LEU A 10 -0.71 -5.11 7.05
N GLU A 11 -1.05 -6.40 7.13
CA GLU A 11 -2.41 -6.89 7.34
C GLU A 11 -3.04 -6.34 8.63
N ALA A 12 -2.23 -6.21 9.69
CA ALA A 12 -2.68 -5.63 10.95
C ALA A 12 -2.96 -4.12 10.86
N LYS A 13 -2.25 -3.39 9.98
CA LYS A 13 -2.41 -1.93 9.81
C LYS A 13 -3.50 -1.56 8.80
N HIS A 14 -3.61 -2.34 7.73
CA HIS A 14 -4.50 -2.10 6.59
C HIS A 14 -5.53 -3.24 6.45
N PRO A 15 -6.33 -3.51 7.50
CA PRO A 15 -7.27 -4.62 7.47
C PRO A 15 -8.36 -4.36 6.44
N GLY A 16 -8.54 -5.31 5.51
CA GLY A 16 -9.61 -5.26 4.50
C GLY A 16 -9.16 -4.76 3.12
N GLU A 17 -7.95 -4.24 2.97
CA GLU A 17 -7.40 -3.81 1.68
C GLU A 17 -6.75 -4.99 0.93
N LYS A 18 -7.56 -5.96 0.51
CA LYS A 18 -7.07 -7.23 -0.04
C LYS A 18 -6.23 -7.05 -1.30
N GLU A 19 -6.65 -6.16 -2.18
CA GLU A 19 -5.98 -5.85 -3.44
C GLU A 19 -4.62 -5.21 -3.20
N TYR A 20 -4.53 -4.29 -2.22
CA TYR A 20 -3.27 -3.68 -1.81
C TYR A 20 -2.31 -4.72 -1.19
N LEU A 21 -2.80 -5.52 -0.25
CA LEU A 21 -2.00 -6.55 0.42
C LEU A 21 -1.48 -7.60 -0.58
N GLN A 22 -2.31 -8.03 -1.54
CA GLN A 22 -1.88 -8.92 -2.61
C GLN A 22 -0.77 -8.27 -3.46
N ALA A 23 -0.97 -7.03 -3.91
CA ALA A 23 0.00 -6.33 -4.75
C ALA A 23 1.36 -6.16 -4.04
N VAL A 24 1.35 -5.83 -2.75
CA VAL A 24 2.58 -5.75 -1.95
C VAL A 24 3.25 -7.12 -1.87
N HIS A 25 2.50 -8.18 -1.56
CA HIS A 25 3.06 -9.52 -1.44
C HIS A 25 3.79 -9.97 -2.72
N GLU A 26 3.13 -9.85 -3.88
CA GLU A 26 3.70 -10.25 -5.17
C GLU A 26 4.97 -9.46 -5.50
N VAL A 27 4.98 -8.14 -5.23
CA VAL A 27 6.18 -7.32 -5.44
C VAL A 27 7.30 -7.74 -4.49
N LEU A 28 7.01 -7.93 -3.20
CA LEU A 28 8.02 -8.34 -2.21
C LEU A 28 8.66 -9.68 -2.54
N GLU A 29 7.88 -10.66 -3.02
CA GLU A 29 8.40 -11.94 -3.51
C GLU A 29 9.32 -11.73 -4.72
N SER A 30 8.91 -10.89 -5.68
CA SER A 30 9.68 -10.65 -6.90
C SER A 30 11.04 -9.97 -6.69
N VAL A 31 11.16 -9.12 -5.66
CA VAL A 31 12.39 -8.35 -5.36
C VAL A 31 13.21 -8.95 -4.21
N HIS A 32 12.72 -10.02 -3.57
CA HIS A 32 13.31 -10.60 -2.36
C HIS A 32 14.82 -10.88 -2.48
N ASP A 33 15.22 -11.54 -3.57
CA ASP A 33 16.60 -11.98 -3.76
C ASP A 33 17.54 -10.80 -4.00
N VAL A 34 17.12 -9.84 -4.82
CA VAL A 34 17.87 -8.61 -5.09
C VAL A 34 18.02 -7.82 -3.79
N TYR A 35 16.93 -7.63 -3.03
CA TYR A 35 16.98 -6.91 -1.77
C TYR A 35 17.99 -7.52 -0.78
N ASN A 36 18.05 -8.85 -0.72
CA ASN A 36 18.98 -9.55 0.18
C ASN A 36 20.45 -9.45 -0.24
N GLN A 37 20.73 -9.16 -1.51
CA GLN A 37 22.09 -8.90 -2.00
C GLN A 37 22.59 -7.49 -1.63
N HIS A 38 21.70 -6.61 -1.19
CA HIS A 38 21.99 -5.20 -0.88
C HIS A 38 21.69 -4.84 0.59
N PRO A 39 22.62 -5.13 1.53
CA PRO A 39 22.43 -4.82 2.96
C PRO A 39 22.15 -3.34 3.25
N GLU A 40 22.60 -2.43 2.40
CA GLU A 40 22.32 -1.01 2.45
C GLU A 40 20.82 -0.69 2.35
N PHE A 41 20.03 -1.49 1.62
CA PHE A 41 18.59 -1.28 1.50
C PHE A 41 17.87 -1.55 2.82
N ALA A 42 18.28 -2.60 3.54
CA ALA A 42 17.80 -2.87 4.89
C ALA A 42 18.21 -1.78 5.88
N LYS A 43 19.45 -1.28 5.80
CA LYS A 43 19.91 -0.15 6.63
C LYS A 43 19.08 1.12 6.39
N ALA A 44 18.70 1.36 5.14
CA ALA A 44 17.88 2.51 4.73
C ALA A 44 16.36 2.29 4.92
N LYS A 45 15.94 1.11 5.40
CA LYS A 45 14.53 0.72 5.60
C LYS A 45 13.67 0.98 4.36
N ILE A 46 14.18 0.59 3.18
CA ILE A 46 13.56 0.94 1.90
C ILE A 46 12.17 0.32 1.77
N ILE A 47 12.00 -0.94 2.16
CA ILE A 47 10.72 -1.64 2.02
C ILE A 47 9.68 -1.03 2.95
N GLU A 48 10.04 -0.78 4.22
CA GLU A 48 9.14 -0.18 5.20
C GLU A 48 8.66 1.22 4.80
N ARG A 49 9.45 1.94 3.99
CA ARG A 49 9.09 3.26 3.45
C ARG A 49 8.27 3.18 2.16
N ILE A 50 8.55 2.22 1.29
CA ILE A 50 7.86 2.10 0.00
C ILE A 50 6.44 1.54 0.18
N VAL A 51 6.24 0.64 1.14
CA VAL A 51 4.91 0.07 1.40
C VAL A 51 4.00 1.05 2.14
N GLU A 52 4.52 2.07 2.79
CA GLU A 52 3.69 3.05 3.50
C GLU A 52 3.63 4.35 2.67
N PRO A 53 2.45 4.80 2.25
CA PRO A 53 2.35 6.04 1.49
C PRO A 53 2.70 7.25 2.36
N ASP A 54 3.48 8.19 1.81
CA ASP A 54 3.83 9.44 2.51
C ASP A 54 2.59 10.29 2.87
N ARG A 55 1.54 10.20 2.06
CA ARG A 55 0.28 10.91 2.27
C ARG A 55 -0.87 10.24 1.53
N ILE A 56 -2.02 10.17 2.19
CA ILE A 56 -3.30 9.76 1.59
C ILE A 56 -4.26 10.94 1.69
N HIS A 57 -4.96 11.23 0.59
CA HIS A 57 -6.02 12.23 0.54
C HIS A 57 -7.34 11.56 0.23
N THR A 58 -8.30 11.72 1.14
CA THR A 58 -9.69 11.32 0.94
C THR A 58 -10.54 12.57 1.14
N PHE A 59 -11.39 12.89 0.17
CA PHE A 59 -12.21 14.08 0.20
C PHE A 59 -13.50 13.84 -0.55
N ARG A 60 -14.57 14.47 -0.04
CA ARG A 60 -15.89 14.38 -0.66
C ARG A 60 -15.91 15.17 -1.97
N VAL A 61 -16.53 14.58 -2.98
CA VAL A 61 -16.81 15.22 -4.27
C VAL A 61 -18.32 15.32 -4.43
N ASP A 62 -18.82 16.55 -4.37
CA ASP A 62 -20.22 16.88 -4.63
C ASP A 62 -20.34 17.32 -6.10
N TRP A 63 -21.26 16.72 -6.85
CA TRP A 63 -21.50 17.01 -8.26
C TRP A 63 -22.99 16.92 -8.60
N VAL A 64 -23.38 17.40 -9.78
CA VAL A 64 -24.78 17.39 -10.25
C VAL A 64 -24.88 16.50 -11.47
N ASP A 65 -25.82 15.56 -11.46
CA ASP A 65 -26.04 14.63 -12.57
C ASP A 65 -26.87 15.22 -13.72
N ASP A 66 -27.05 14.45 -14.79
CA ASP A 66 -27.80 14.87 -16.00
C ASP A 66 -29.29 15.17 -15.72
N LYS A 67 -29.84 14.71 -14.59
CA LYS A 67 -31.20 15.00 -14.15
C LYS A 67 -31.29 16.23 -13.25
N GLY A 68 -30.15 16.83 -12.91
CA GLY A 68 -30.06 17.97 -11.99
C GLY A 68 -30.02 17.57 -10.52
N GLU A 69 -29.86 16.27 -10.20
CA GLU A 69 -29.81 15.80 -8.82
C GLU A 69 -28.39 15.89 -8.26
N VAL A 70 -28.27 16.32 -7.00
CA VAL A 70 -26.98 16.41 -6.31
C VAL A 70 -26.54 15.02 -5.89
N GLN A 71 -25.35 14.63 -6.32
CA GLN A 71 -24.66 13.40 -5.97
C GLN A 71 -23.45 13.71 -5.09
N SER A 72 -23.14 12.81 -4.16
CA SER A 72 -22.00 12.94 -3.25
C SER A 72 -21.23 11.63 -3.21
N ASN A 73 -19.95 11.67 -3.56
CA ASN A 73 -19.02 10.55 -3.44
C ASN A 73 -17.94 10.86 -2.40
N LEU A 74 -17.53 9.85 -1.63
CA LEU A 74 -16.40 9.91 -0.71
C LEU A 74 -15.22 9.13 -1.27
#